data_AF-A0A3D5V9J5-F1
#
_entry.id   AF-A0A3D5V9J5-F1
#
_cell.length_a   1.000
_cell.length_b   1.000
_cell.length_c   1.000
_cell.angle_alpha   90.00
_cell.angle_beta   90.00
_cell.angle_gamma   90.00
#
_symmetry.space_group_name_H-M   'P 1'
#
loop_
_entity.id
_entity.type
_entity.pdbx_description
1 polymer ?
#
loop_
_entity_poly.entity_id
_entity_poly.type
_entity_poly.pdbx_seq_one_letter_code
_entity_poly.pdbx_strand_id
1 'polypeptide(L)'
;MKKIILFIICIISLNLFSQNFDIKQFSDPTKYGWENYAEMQTFRNELQRQQQLLPTFKKQKKSVNINAMKAALLPGWGHFATERYTQGNVILGIEIILLGTSYIYYDKAMNQYDKYKESNYIGDIEYYYDEANGPYKTAQVFLGLAAGVWLYNIYDAIIETNKFNTEIWQNIINNRVAITPTGISVRF
;
A
#
# COMPACT_ATOMS: atom_id res chain seq x y z
N MET A 1 -36.50 33.65 -46.16
CA MET A 1 -36.31 33.86 -44.70
C MET A 1 -35.05 33.19 -44.14
N LYS A 2 -34.82 31.87 -44.30
CA LYS A 2 -33.61 31.18 -43.78
C LYS A 2 -32.26 31.78 -44.24
N LYS A 3 -32.16 32.20 -45.52
CA LYS A 3 -30.93 32.81 -46.07
C LYS A 3 -30.61 34.20 -45.48
N ILE A 4 -31.64 34.94 -45.06
CA ILE A 4 -31.48 36.27 -44.45
C ILE A 4 -30.99 36.13 -43.01
N ILE A 5 -31.50 35.16 -42.25
CA ILE A 5 -31.06 34.86 -40.89
C ILE A 5 -29.58 34.46 -40.89
N LEU A 6 -29.16 33.62 -41.84
CA LEU A 6 -27.76 33.18 -41.94
C LEU A 6 -26.82 34.34 -42.31
N PHE A 7 -27.28 35.27 -43.15
CA PHE A 7 -26.53 36.48 -43.50
C PHE A 7 -26.41 37.44 -42.33
N ILE A 8 -27.46 37.59 -41.52
CA ILE A 8 -27.45 38.40 -40.29
C ILE A 8 -26.48 37.78 -39.26
N ILE A 9 -26.48 36.45 -39.09
CA ILE A 9 -25.54 35.76 -38.20
C ILE A 9 -24.09 35.98 -38.65
N CYS A 10 -23.81 35.91 -39.96
CA CYS A 10 -22.48 36.23 -40.49
C CYS A 10 -22.08 37.69 -40.22
N ILE A 11 -22.98 38.67 -40.41
CA ILE A 11 -22.69 40.09 -40.14
C ILE A 11 -22.46 40.35 -38.65
N ILE A 12 -23.21 39.68 -37.77
CA ILE A 12 -23.01 39.77 -36.31
C ILE A 12 -21.66 39.16 -35.92
N SER A 13 -21.24 38.05 -36.55
CA SER A 13 -19.94 37.43 -36.29
C SER A 13 -18.74 38.28 -36.76
N LEU A 14 -18.93 39.12 -37.78
CA LEU A 14 -17.90 40.05 -38.27
C LEU A 14 -17.68 41.26 -37.34
N ASN A 15 -18.61 41.54 -36.42
CA ASN A 15 -18.51 42.62 -35.43
C ASN A 15 -17.88 42.18 -34.09
N LEU A 16 -17.41 40.94 -33.99
CA LEU A 16 -16.54 40.51 -32.89
C LEU A 16 -15.10 41.03 -33.14
N PHE A 17 -14.96 42.35 -33.26
CA PHE A 17 -13.66 42.98 -33.16
C PHE A 17 -13.13 42.74 -31.75
N SER A 18 -11.95 42.13 -31.69
CA SER A 18 -11.19 41.89 -30.47
C SER A 18 -11.21 43.16 -29.62
N GLN A 19 -11.77 43.09 -28.41
CA GLN A 19 -11.37 44.01 -27.37
C GLN A 19 -9.83 43.94 -27.26
N ASN A 20 -9.17 45.07 -27.01
CA ASN A 20 -7.72 45.11 -26.81
C ASN A 20 -7.36 44.20 -25.63
N PHE A 21 -7.09 42.92 -25.91
CA PHE A 21 -6.68 41.95 -24.91
C PHE A 21 -5.26 42.34 -24.51
N ASP A 22 -5.13 42.91 -23.32
CA ASP A 22 -3.83 43.30 -22.81
C ASP A 22 -3.06 42.03 -22.42
N ILE A 23 -2.23 41.57 -23.36
CA ILE A 23 -1.37 40.40 -23.19
C ILE A 23 -0.46 40.61 -21.98
N LYS A 24 0.00 41.82 -21.70
CA LYS A 24 0.92 42.10 -20.59
C LYS A 24 0.22 41.90 -19.26
N GLN A 25 -0.99 42.44 -19.11
CA GLN A 25 -1.81 42.23 -17.92
C GLN A 25 -2.22 40.77 -17.74
N PHE A 26 -2.48 40.04 -18.83
CA PHE A 26 -2.80 38.62 -18.77
C PHE A 26 -1.61 37.74 -18.40
N SER A 27 -0.43 38.07 -18.93
CA SER A 27 0.83 37.35 -18.69
C SER A 27 1.50 37.71 -17.37
N ASP A 28 0.99 38.72 -16.66
CA ASP A 28 1.57 39.19 -15.40
C ASP A 28 1.54 38.06 -14.35
N PRO A 29 2.71 37.55 -13.91
CA PRO A 29 2.78 36.47 -12.93
C PRO A 29 2.21 36.86 -11.56
N THR A 30 2.28 38.14 -11.21
CA THR A 30 1.82 38.66 -9.90
C THR A 30 0.32 38.49 -9.70
N LYS A 31 -0.45 38.50 -10.79
CA LYS A 31 -1.89 38.21 -10.79
C LYS A 31 -2.22 36.82 -10.23
N TYR A 32 -1.31 35.87 -10.39
CA TYR A 32 -1.48 34.48 -9.96
C TYR A 32 -0.68 34.16 -8.69
N GLY A 33 -0.15 35.18 -8.00
CA GLY A 33 0.60 35.02 -6.76
C GLY A 33 2.08 34.71 -6.91
N TRP A 34 2.64 34.83 -8.12
CA TRP A 34 4.09 34.68 -8.35
C TRP A 34 4.78 36.03 -8.20
N GLU A 35 5.93 36.09 -7.52
CA GLU A 35 6.67 37.33 -7.33
C GLU A 35 7.27 37.84 -8.64
N ASN A 36 7.67 36.92 -9.54
CA ASN A 36 8.26 37.25 -10.83
C ASN A 36 8.09 36.13 -11.88
N TYR A 37 8.46 36.44 -13.13
CA TYR A 37 8.37 35.49 -14.25
C TYR A 37 9.31 34.29 -14.11
N ALA A 38 10.46 34.47 -13.44
CA ALA A 38 11.43 33.40 -13.23
C ALA A 38 10.88 32.32 -12.31
N GLU A 39 10.18 32.70 -11.24
CA GLU A 39 9.51 31.79 -10.30
C GLU A 39 8.39 30.99 -10.98
N MET A 40 7.57 31.65 -11.81
CA MET A 40 6.57 30.95 -12.60
C MET A 40 7.22 29.92 -13.54
N GLN A 41 8.34 30.26 -14.17
CA GLN A 41 9.03 29.35 -15.09
C GLN A 41 9.67 28.17 -14.37
N THR A 42 10.29 28.39 -13.20
CA THR A 42 10.86 27.29 -12.39
C THR A 42 9.77 26.34 -11.92
N PHE A 43 8.62 26.86 -11.48
CA PHE A 43 7.46 26.05 -11.13
C PHE A 43 6.94 25.22 -12.31
N ARG A 44 6.79 25.83 -13.49
CA ARG A 44 6.36 25.10 -14.70
C ARG A 44 7.32 23.98 -15.07
N ASN A 45 8.63 24.25 -15.02
CA ASN A 45 9.66 23.26 -15.30
C ASN A 45 9.62 22.11 -14.28
N GLU A 46 9.45 22.42 -12.99
CA GLU A 46 9.34 21.42 -11.92
C GLU A 46 8.07 20.57 -12.07
N LEU A 47 6.93 21.19 -12.37
CA LEU A 47 5.66 20.49 -12.58
C LEU A 47 5.73 19.58 -13.81
N GLN A 48 6.32 20.05 -14.91
CA GLN A 48 6.55 19.25 -16.11
C GLN A 48 7.49 18.06 -15.79
N ARG A 49 8.54 18.28 -14.99
CA ARG A 49 9.44 17.22 -14.52
C ARG A 49 8.67 16.17 -13.72
N GLN A 50 7.87 16.57 -12.74
CA GLN A 50 7.07 15.64 -11.93
C GLN A 50 6.06 14.85 -12.78
N GLN A 51 5.40 15.50 -13.74
CA GLN A 51 4.50 14.82 -14.68
C GLN A 51 5.20 13.74 -15.52
N GLN A 52 6.45 13.98 -15.93
CA GLN A 52 7.25 12.98 -16.67
C GLN A 52 7.69 11.80 -15.81
N LEU A 53 7.85 11.98 -14.49
CA LEU A 53 8.24 10.91 -13.55
C LEU A 53 7.06 10.05 -13.11
N LEU A 54 5.84 10.60 -13.14
CA LEU A 54 4.63 9.95 -12.65
C LEU A 54 4.33 8.58 -13.32
N PRO A 55 4.52 8.36 -14.64
CA PRO A 55 4.31 7.06 -15.25
C PRO A 55 5.25 5.98 -14.70
N THR A 56 6.52 6.32 -14.52
CA THR A 56 7.53 5.41 -13.94
C THR A 56 7.17 5.05 -12.51
N PHE A 57 6.79 6.03 -11.71
CA PHE A 57 6.31 5.80 -10.34
C PHE A 57 5.06 4.90 -10.32
N LYS A 58 4.05 5.21 -11.14
CA LYS A 58 2.80 4.42 -11.23
C LYS A 58 3.05 2.97 -11.64
N LYS A 59 4.09 2.70 -12.44
CA LYS A 59 4.49 1.34 -12.85
C LYS A 59 5.16 0.56 -11.72
N GLN A 60 5.97 1.23 -10.89
CA GLN A 60 6.76 0.57 -9.85
C GLN A 60 6.03 0.45 -8.50
N LYS A 61 5.15 1.40 -8.18
CA LYS A 61 4.42 1.42 -6.90
C LYS A 61 3.64 0.14 -6.66
N LYS A 62 3.58 -0.29 -5.40
CA LYS A 62 2.78 -1.42 -4.96
C LYS A 62 1.43 -0.93 -4.42
N SER A 63 0.38 -1.71 -4.66
CA SER A 63 -0.95 -1.45 -4.10
C SER A 63 -0.99 -1.89 -2.63
N VAL A 64 -1.37 -0.97 -1.74
CA VAL A 64 -1.50 -1.21 -0.30
C VAL A 64 -2.51 -2.32 -0.02
N ASN A 65 -3.69 -2.27 -0.64
CA ASN A 65 -4.75 -3.25 -0.39
C ASN A 65 -4.35 -4.66 -0.86
N ILE A 66 -3.70 -4.76 -2.02
CA ILE A 66 -3.23 -6.05 -2.53
C ILE A 66 -2.13 -6.60 -1.61
N ASN A 67 -1.25 -5.74 -1.09
CA ASN A 67 -0.19 -6.19 -0.22
C ASN A 67 -0.67 -6.59 1.17
N ALA A 68 -1.63 -5.85 1.73
CA ALA A 68 -2.32 -6.22 2.96
C ALA A 68 -3.02 -7.58 2.81
N MET A 69 -3.68 -7.83 1.67
CA MET A 69 -4.31 -9.12 1.38
C MET A 69 -3.27 -10.26 1.33
N LYS A 70 -2.10 -10.04 0.73
CA LYS A 70 -1.00 -11.02 0.75
C LYS A 70 -0.56 -11.33 2.18
N ALA A 71 -0.36 -10.30 2.99
CA ALA A 71 0.04 -10.46 4.40
C ALA A 71 -1.02 -11.20 5.23
N ALA A 72 -2.31 -10.99 4.95
CA ALA A 72 -3.41 -11.69 5.62
C ALA A 72 -3.49 -13.17 5.22
N LEU A 73 -3.24 -13.50 3.95
CA LEU A 73 -3.26 -14.87 3.45
C LEU A 73 -2.07 -15.69 3.95
N LEU A 74 -0.88 -15.10 3.94
CA LEU A 74 0.33 -15.76 4.42
C LEU A 74 1.19 -14.76 5.19
N PRO A 75 1.37 -14.95 6.52
CA PRO A 75 2.20 -14.06 7.32
C PRO A 75 3.61 -13.89 6.73
N GLY A 76 4.07 -12.65 6.63
CA GLY A 76 5.36 -12.31 6.02
C GLY A 76 5.34 -12.13 4.49
N TRP A 77 4.29 -12.55 3.78
CA TRP A 77 4.23 -12.39 2.31
C TRP A 77 4.17 -10.91 1.88
N GLY A 78 3.48 -10.07 2.65
CA GLY A 78 3.44 -8.63 2.40
C GLY A 78 4.83 -7.99 2.41
N HIS A 79 5.69 -8.41 3.33
CA HIS A 79 7.07 -7.92 3.46
C HIS A 79 7.98 -8.40 2.33
N PHE A 80 7.78 -9.62 1.83
CA PHE A 80 8.52 -10.09 0.65
C PHE A 80 8.19 -9.28 -0.61
N ALA A 81 6.96 -8.81 -0.75
CA ALA A 81 6.54 -7.99 -1.88
C ALA A 81 7.07 -6.55 -1.84
N THR A 82 7.54 -6.08 -0.68
CA THR A 82 8.18 -4.78 -0.46
C THR A 82 9.69 -4.92 -0.19
N GLU A 83 10.30 -6.05 -0.57
CA GLU A 83 11.75 -6.31 -0.47
C GLU A 83 12.29 -6.31 0.98
N ARG A 84 11.40 -6.42 1.98
CA ARG A 84 11.73 -6.53 3.40
C ARG A 84 11.85 -7.99 3.84
N TYR A 85 12.77 -8.73 3.21
CA TYR A 85 12.88 -10.19 3.39
C TYR A 85 13.17 -10.62 4.82
N THR A 86 14.01 -9.89 5.54
CA THR A 86 14.37 -10.20 6.93
C THR A 86 13.15 -10.12 7.85
N GLN A 87 12.37 -9.05 7.75
CA GLN A 87 11.12 -8.88 8.51
C GLN A 87 10.11 -9.98 8.16
N GLY A 88 9.93 -10.27 6.86
CA GLY A 88 9.03 -11.32 6.40
C GLY A 88 9.38 -12.70 6.94
N ASN A 89 10.67 -13.08 6.91
CA ASN A 89 11.14 -14.35 7.45
C ASN A 89 10.96 -14.45 8.98
N VAL A 90 11.22 -13.36 9.71
CA VAL A 90 11.04 -13.34 11.18
C VAL A 90 9.57 -13.51 11.54
N ILE A 91 8.67 -12.77 10.89
CA ILE A 91 7.23 -12.87 11.12
C ILE A 91 6.73 -14.28 10.80
N LEU A 92 7.09 -14.82 9.63
CA LEU A 92 6.70 -16.17 9.23
C LEU A 92 7.21 -17.22 10.22
N GLY A 93 8.48 -17.11 10.65
CA GLY A 93 9.09 -18.03 11.60
C GLY A 93 8.40 -18.01 12.97
N ILE A 94 8.10 -16.81 13.49
CA ILE A 94 7.35 -16.65 14.74
C ILE A 94 5.96 -17.28 14.61
N GLU A 95 5.25 -17.03 13.51
CA GLU A 95 3.91 -17.57 13.32
C GLU A 95 3.91 -19.10 13.29
N ILE A 96 4.86 -19.71 12.55
CA ILE A 96 5.00 -21.18 12.49
C ILE A 96 5.25 -21.75 13.89
N ILE A 97 6.11 -21.10 14.69
CA ILE A 97 6.41 -21.55 16.06
C ILE A 97 5.16 -21.45 16.94
N LEU A 98 4.43 -20.33 16.89
CA LEU A 98 3.25 -20.12 17.74
C LEU A 98 2.11 -21.07 17.36
N LEU A 99 1.77 -21.16 16.07
CA LEU A 99 0.73 -22.07 15.58
C LEU A 99 1.12 -23.54 15.77
N GLY A 100 2.38 -23.89 15.50
CA GLY A 100 2.88 -25.24 15.72
C GLY A 100 2.83 -25.65 17.18
N THR A 101 3.25 -24.76 18.09
CA THR A 101 3.16 -25.00 19.54
C THR A 101 1.71 -25.11 20.00
N SER A 102 0.83 -24.21 19.54
CA SER A 102 -0.60 -24.29 19.80
C SER A 102 -1.18 -25.64 19.38
N TYR A 103 -0.86 -26.09 18.17
CA TYR A 103 -1.34 -27.36 17.63
C TYR A 103 -0.86 -28.56 18.45
N ILE A 104 0.42 -28.63 18.82
CA ILE A 104 0.97 -29.72 19.63
C ILE A 104 0.26 -29.82 20.99
N TYR A 105 0.05 -28.68 21.68
CA TYR A 105 -0.64 -28.70 22.97
C TYR A 105 -2.13 -29.00 22.84
N TYR A 106 -2.76 -28.57 21.75
CA TYR A 106 -4.16 -28.89 21.46
C TYR A 106 -4.35 -30.39 21.20
N ASP A 107 -3.47 -31.01 20.42
CA ASP A 107 -3.48 -32.45 20.17
C ASP A 107 -3.29 -33.23 21.48
N LYS A 108 -2.32 -32.82 22.31
CA LYS A 108 -2.13 -33.40 23.65
C LYS A 108 -3.38 -33.27 24.53
N ALA A 109 -4.05 -32.12 24.49
CA ALA A 109 -5.29 -31.91 25.24
C ALA A 109 -6.40 -32.86 24.75
N MET A 110 -6.59 -32.97 23.44
CA MET A 110 -7.64 -33.80 22.86
C MET A 110 -7.41 -35.28 23.14
N ASN A 111 -6.16 -35.76 23.10
CA ASN A 111 -5.81 -37.13 23.44
C ASN A 111 -6.19 -37.52 24.88
N GLN A 112 -6.05 -36.60 25.85
CA GLN A 112 -6.49 -36.85 27.23
C GLN A 112 -8.01 -36.71 27.36
N TYR A 113 -8.60 -35.75 26.65
CA TYR A 113 -10.05 -35.56 26.63
C TYR A 113 -10.78 -36.77 26.02
N ASP A 114 -10.20 -37.44 25.03
CA ASP A 114 -10.75 -38.67 24.47
C ASP A 114 -10.74 -39.81 25.49
N LYS A 115 -9.66 -39.98 26.27
CA LYS A 115 -9.61 -40.95 27.38
C LYS A 115 -10.62 -40.64 28.48
N TYR A 116 -10.81 -39.36 28.80
CA TYR A 116 -11.88 -38.92 29.70
C TYR A 116 -13.26 -39.41 29.21
N LYS A 117 -13.55 -39.26 27.92
CA LYS A 117 -14.83 -39.69 27.32
C LYS A 117 -15.02 -41.21 27.32
N GLU A 118 -13.94 -41.99 27.28
CA GLU A 118 -13.96 -43.45 27.28
C GLU A 118 -13.96 -44.07 28.70
N SER A 119 -13.68 -43.28 29.73
CA SER A 119 -13.52 -43.74 31.10
C SER A 119 -14.87 -43.96 31.80
N ASN A 120 -14.99 -45.08 32.52
CA ASN A 120 -16.19 -45.44 33.29
C ASN A 120 -15.99 -45.34 34.81
N TYR A 121 -14.74 -45.21 35.26
CA TYR A 121 -14.40 -45.07 36.67
C TYR A 121 -14.22 -43.60 37.03
N ILE A 122 -14.83 -43.17 38.15
CA ILE A 122 -14.88 -41.76 38.54
C ILE A 122 -13.49 -41.12 38.71
N GLY A 123 -12.52 -41.86 39.26
CA GLY A 123 -11.17 -41.35 39.44
C GLY A 123 -10.42 -41.12 38.13
N ASP A 124 -10.64 -41.98 37.12
CA ASP A 124 -10.02 -41.83 35.80
C ASP A 124 -10.64 -40.66 35.04
N ILE A 125 -11.96 -40.49 35.18
CA ILE A 125 -12.71 -39.36 34.62
C ILE A 125 -12.14 -38.04 35.14
N GLU A 126 -12.01 -37.88 36.46
CA GLU A 126 -11.44 -36.66 37.06
C GLU A 126 -9.99 -36.43 36.61
N TYR A 127 -9.16 -37.48 36.66
CA TYR A 127 -7.75 -37.39 36.27
C TYR A 127 -7.55 -36.96 34.81
N TYR A 128 -8.21 -37.62 33.87
CA TYR A 128 -8.04 -37.31 32.44
C TYR A 128 -8.64 -35.94 32.06
N TYR A 129 -9.70 -35.52 32.74
CA TYR A 129 -10.27 -34.19 32.55
C TYR A 129 -9.28 -33.10 33.00
N ASP A 130 -8.71 -33.25 34.20
CA ASP A 130 -7.74 -32.30 34.73
C ASP A 130 -6.46 -32.25 33.89
N GLU A 131 -5.97 -33.41 33.43
CA GLU A 131 -4.81 -33.52 32.53
C GLU A 131 -5.05 -32.92 31.13
N ALA A 132 -6.30 -32.92 30.64
CA ALA A 132 -6.63 -32.27 29.36
C ALA A 132 -6.62 -30.73 29.47
N ASN A 133 -6.99 -30.19 30.64
CA ASN A 133 -7.23 -28.77 30.84
C ASN A 133 -5.96 -27.90 30.73
N GLY A 134 -4.83 -28.37 31.28
CA GLY A 134 -3.56 -27.65 31.24
C GLY A 134 -3.02 -27.42 29.82
N PRO A 135 -2.84 -28.49 29.01
CA PRO A 135 -2.47 -28.38 27.61
C PRO A 135 -3.46 -27.54 26.79
N TYR A 136 -4.77 -27.69 27.04
CA TYR A 136 -5.78 -26.92 26.32
C TYR A 136 -5.63 -25.40 26.53
N LYS A 137 -5.47 -24.96 27.78
CA LYS A 137 -5.22 -23.55 28.11
C LYS A 137 -3.93 -23.05 27.46
N THR A 138 -2.88 -23.86 27.49
CA THR A 138 -1.61 -23.52 26.84
C THR A 138 -1.79 -23.32 25.33
N ALA A 139 -2.50 -24.23 24.66
CA ALA A 139 -2.81 -24.11 23.25
C ALA A 139 -3.56 -22.81 22.93
N GLN A 140 -4.59 -22.47 23.72
CA GLN A 140 -5.34 -21.22 23.54
C GLN A 140 -4.47 -19.97 23.70
N VAL A 141 -3.54 -19.96 24.65
CA VAL A 141 -2.59 -18.85 24.84
C VAL A 141 -1.71 -18.68 23.59
N PHE A 142 -1.12 -19.76 23.08
CA PHE A 142 -0.28 -19.69 21.88
C PHE A 142 -1.08 -19.32 20.62
N LEU A 143 -2.31 -19.81 20.48
CA LEU A 143 -3.20 -19.42 19.39
C LEU A 143 -3.55 -17.93 19.47
N GLY A 144 -3.82 -17.41 20.67
CA GLY A 144 -4.07 -15.98 20.89
C GLY A 144 -2.86 -15.12 20.55
N LEU A 145 -1.65 -15.57 20.91
CA LEU A 145 -0.42 -14.90 20.52
C LEU A 145 -0.21 -14.91 19.00
N ALA A 146 -0.45 -16.06 18.34
CA ALA A 146 -0.38 -16.17 16.88
C ALA A 146 -1.35 -15.19 16.21
N ALA A 147 -2.61 -15.14 16.66
CA ALA A 147 -3.58 -14.18 16.15
C ALA A 147 -3.13 -12.72 16.33
N GLY A 148 -2.48 -12.39 17.46
CA GLY A 148 -1.88 -11.08 17.70
C GLY A 148 -0.75 -10.74 16.72
N VAL A 149 0.17 -11.68 16.49
CA VAL A 149 1.26 -11.53 15.50
C VAL A 149 0.72 -11.41 14.09
N TRP A 150 -0.28 -12.22 13.73
CA TRP A 150 -0.96 -12.17 12.43
C TRP A 150 -1.58 -10.79 12.15
N LEU A 151 -2.32 -10.22 13.11
CA LEU A 151 -2.89 -8.88 13.00
C LEU A 151 -1.81 -7.81 12.87
N TYR A 152 -0.76 -7.90 13.69
CA TYR A 152 0.38 -6.98 13.62
C TYR A 152 1.06 -7.03 12.24
N ASN A 153 1.26 -8.23 11.68
CA ASN A 153 1.85 -8.42 10.36
C ASN A 153 1.06 -7.71 9.24
N ILE A 154 -0.28 -7.76 9.28
CA ILE A 154 -1.10 -7.05 8.29
C ILE A 154 -0.91 -5.53 8.40
N TYR A 155 -0.95 -5.02 9.63
CA TYR A 155 -0.72 -3.60 9.91
C TYR A 155 0.66 -3.13 9.46
N ASP A 156 1.69 -3.89 9.81
CA ASP A 156 3.08 -3.59 9.46
C ASP A 156 3.30 -3.65 7.94
N ALA A 157 2.69 -4.63 7.24
CA ALA A 157 2.74 -4.70 5.78
C ALA A 157 2.13 -3.46 5.09
N ILE A 158 1.08 -2.86 5.66
CA ILE A 158 0.50 -1.61 5.15
C ILE A 158 1.51 -0.47 5.28
N ILE A 159 2.17 -0.35 6.45
CA ILE A 159 3.18 0.68 6.71
C ILE A 159 4.37 0.50 5.76
N GLU A 160 4.91 -0.70 5.66
CA GLU A 160 6.07 -0.98 4.80
C GLU A 160 5.73 -0.76 3.32
N THR A 161 4.49 -0.99 2.89
CA THR A 161 4.07 -0.65 1.52
C THR A 161 4.12 0.86 1.25
N ASN A 162 3.69 1.67 2.22
CA ASN A 162 3.76 3.13 2.10
C ASN A 162 5.20 3.65 2.11
N LYS A 163 6.05 3.09 2.99
CA LYS A 163 7.48 3.39 3.02
C LYS A 163 8.14 3.03 1.69
N PHE A 164 7.92 1.82 1.18
CA PHE A 164 8.45 1.35 -0.10
C PHE A 164 8.02 2.27 -1.27
N ASN A 165 6.75 2.64 -1.34
CA ASN A 165 6.27 3.59 -2.35
C ASN A 165 6.94 4.97 -2.21
N THR A 166 7.18 5.44 -0.99
CA THR A 166 7.90 6.69 -0.73
C THR A 166 9.37 6.60 -1.16
N GLU A 167 10.04 5.49 -0.84
CA GLU A 167 11.43 5.22 -1.24
C GLU A 167 11.57 5.19 -2.77
N ILE A 168 10.63 4.56 -3.49
CA ILE A 168 10.60 4.61 -4.96
C ILE A 168 10.50 6.05 -5.46
N TRP A 169 9.59 6.85 -4.91
CA TRP A 169 9.41 8.24 -5.34
C TRP A 169 10.68 9.07 -5.12
N GLN A 170 11.30 8.93 -3.96
CA GLN A 170 12.56 9.61 -3.64
C GLN A 170 13.70 9.15 -4.55
N ASN A 171 13.80 7.85 -4.81
CA ASN A 171 14.77 7.29 -5.74
C ASN A 171 14.59 7.86 -7.15
N ILE A 172 13.35 7.93 -7.65
CA ILE A 172 13.02 8.47 -8.98
C ILE A 172 13.35 9.97 -9.10
N ILE A 173 13.15 10.77 -8.05
CA ILE A 173 13.50 12.21 -8.05
C ILE A 173 15.01 12.41 -7.96
N ASN A 174 15.68 11.65 -7.09
CA ASN A 174 17.09 11.85 -6.78
C ASN A 174 18.01 11.25 -7.86
N ASN A 175 17.58 10.17 -8.52
CA ASN A 175 18.35 9.57 -9.59
C ASN A 175 18.24 10.38 -10.88
N ARG A 176 19.34 11.08 -11.19
CA ARG A 176 19.56 11.75 -12.47
C ARG A 176 19.66 10.78 -13.64
N VAL A 177 19.97 9.52 -13.42
CA VAL A 177 20.08 8.50 -14.46
C VAL A 177 18.87 7.57 -14.38
N ALA A 178 18.01 7.62 -15.40
CA ALA A 178 16.87 6.72 -15.51
C ALA A 178 17.12 5.71 -16.63
N ILE A 179 17.22 4.43 -16.27
CA ILE A 179 17.28 3.32 -17.22
C ILE A 179 15.85 2.99 -17.63
N THR A 180 15.52 3.31 -18.88
CA THR A 180 14.23 2.99 -19.50
C THR A 180 14.40 1.84 -20.50
N PRO A 181 13.34 1.08 -20.85
CA PRO A 181 13.40 0.04 -21.88
C PRO A 181 13.90 0.55 -23.25
N THR A 182 13.83 1.86 -23.46
CA THR A 182 14.29 2.56 -24.67
C THR A 182 15.73 3.09 -24.58
N GLY A 183 16.45 2.87 -23.46
CA GLY A 183 17.85 3.27 -23.28
C GLY A 183 18.17 3.93 -21.94
N ILE A 184 19.44 4.33 -21.77
CA ILE A 184 19.95 5.08 -20.62
C ILE A 184 19.66 6.56 -20.86
N SER A 185 18.81 7.17 -20.02
CA SER A 185 18.60 8.62 -20.03
C SER A 185 19.36 9.25 -18.87
N VAL A 186 20.33 10.11 -19.18
CA VAL A 186 20.97 10.99 -18.20
C VAL A 186 20.20 12.30 -18.21
N ARG A 187 19.62 12.66 -17.06
CA ARG A 187 18.80 13.84 -16.85
C ARG A 187 19.68 14.90 -16.18
N PHE A 188 19.88 16.01 -16.88
CA PHE A 188 20.63 17.17 -16.40
C PHE A 188 19.70 18.15 -15.70
#